data_AF-A0A368ALW2-F1
#
_entry.id   AF-A0A368ALW2-F1
#
_cell.length_a   1.000
_cell.length_b   1.000
_cell.length_c   1.000
_cell.angle_alpha   90.00
_cell.angle_beta   90.00
_cell.angle_gamma   90.00
#
_symmetry.space_group_name_H-M   'P 1'
#
loop_
_entity.id
_entity.type
_entity.pdbx_description
1 polymer ?
#
loop_
_entity_poly.entity_id
_entity_poly.type
_entity_poly.pdbx_seq_one_letter_code
_entity_poly.pdbx_strand_id
1 'polypeptide(L)'
;MSLIERAKPAAVDPAAERAAVKAAAAAPDSGKRKSVRGKREMFAVGLEPEFLAEVDAFRERNGNLSRPALIKIALRRLMDAGL
;
A
#
# COMPACT_ATOMS: atom_id res chain seq x y z
N MET A 1 -34.01 -19.16 -34.23
CA MET A 1 -33.37 -19.60 -32.98
C MET A 1 -31.91 -19.92 -33.29
N SER A 2 -31.00 -18.94 -33.28
CA SER A 2 -29.58 -19.14 -33.57
C SER A 2 -28.80 -19.44 -32.28
N LEU A 3 -28.23 -20.65 -32.21
CA LEU A 3 -27.31 -21.05 -31.15
C LEU A 3 -25.94 -20.41 -31.42
N ILE A 4 -25.53 -19.47 -30.57
CA ILE A 4 -24.18 -18.92 -30.59
C ILE A 4 -23.26 -19.98 -29.94
N GLU A 5 -22.51 -20.71 -30.76
CA GLU A 5 -21.43 -21.57 -30.30
C GLU A 5 -20.32 -20.70 -29.68
N ARG A 6 -20.10 -20.85 -28.38
CA ARG A 6 -18.97 -20.21 -27.69
C ARG A 6 -17.70 -21.00 -27.98
N ALA A 7 -16.73 -20.36 -28.63
CA ALA A 7 -15.40 -20.90 -28.84
C ALA A 7 -14.72 -21.26 -27.51
N LYS A 8 -14.11 -22.45 -27.46
CA LYS A 8 -13.30 -22.97 -26.34
C LYS A 8 -12.16 -21.99 -26.02
N PRO A 9 -11.83 -21.73 -24.73
CA PRO A 9 -10.61 -21.02 -24.39
C PRO A 9 -9.39 -21.85 -24.85
N ALA A 10 -8.45 -21.21 -25.53
CA ALA A 10 -7.19 -21.83 -25.92
C ALA A 10 -6.45 -22.34 -24.67
N ALA A 11 -5.98 -23.59 -24.72
CA ALA A 11 -5.16 -24.15 -23.66
C ALA A 11 -3.91 -23.29 -23.48
N VAL A 12 -3.74 -22.72 -22.28
CA VAL A 12 -2.57 -21.93 -21.92
C VAL A 12 -1.38 -22.88 -21.88
N ASP A 13 -0.44 -22.70 -22.81
CA ASP A 13 0.82 -23.45 -22.82
C ASP A 13 1.66 -23.03 -21.60
N PRO A 14 1.99 -23.95 -20.67
CA PRO A 14 2.79 -23.64 -19.49
C PRO A 14 4.20 -23.15 -19.83
N ALA A 15 4.71 -23.40 -21.05
CA ALA A 15 5.96 -22.84 -21.52
C ALA A 15 5.85 -21.33 -21.82
N ALA A 16 4.73 -20.90 -22.41
CA ALA A 16 4.47 -19.49 -22.71
C ALA A 16 4.29 -18.66 -21.44
N GLU A 17 3.66 -19.23 -20.41
CA GLU A 17 3.49 -18.58 -19.11
C GLU A 17 4.84 -18.35 -18.41
N ARG A 18 5.74 -19.35 -18.44
CA ARG A 18 7.10 -19.21 -17.90
C ARG A 18 7.94 -18.19 -18.65
N ALA A 19 7.75 -18.07 -19.97
CA ALA A 19 8.43 -17.06 -20.78
C ALA A 19 7.92 -15.65 -20.45
N ALA A 20 6.60 -15.48 -20.29
CA ALA A 20 5.99 -14.21 -19.90
C ALA A 20 6.45 -13.74 -18.51
N VAL A 21 6.54 -14.65 -17.53
CA VAL A 21 7.05 -14.33 -16.17
C VAL A 21 8.52 -13.90 -16.21
N LYS A 22 9.36 -14.58 -17.01
CA LYS A 22 10.78 -14.19 -17.19
C LYS A 22 10.91 -12.83 -17.87
N ALA A 23 10.08 -12.54 -18.88
CA ALA A 23 10.06 -11.25 -19.55
C ALA A 23 9.60 -10.11 -18.62
N ALA A 24 8.58 -10.36 -17.79
CA ALA A 24 8.11 -9.40 -16.79
C ALA A 24 9.17 -9.11 -15.70
N ALA A 25 9.95 -10.12 -15.30
CA ALA A 25 11.05 -9.93 -14.35
C ALA A 25 12.23 -9.13 -14.93
N ALA A 26 12.44 -9.20 -16.24
CA ALA A 26 13.50 -8.47 -16.95
C ALA A 26 13.12 -7.03 -17.33
N ALA A 27 11.89 -6.59 -17.05
CA ALA A 27 11.46 -5.22 -17.31
C ALA A 27 12.27 -4.22 -16.45
N PRO A 28 12.72 -3.08 -16.99
CA PRO A 28 13.57 -2.12 -16.29
C PRO A 28 12.90 -1.47 -15.06
N ASP A 29 11.57 -1.51 -14.96
CA ASP A 29 10.78 -1.09 -13.79
C ASP A 29 10.65 -2.17 -12.69
N SER A 30 11.18 -3.38 -12.90
CA SER A 30 11.12 -4.47 -11.89
C SER A 30 12.05 -4.23 -10.69
N GLY A 31 12.93 -3.23 -10.78
CA GLY A 31 13.83 -2.82 -9.71
C GLY A 31 13.07 -2.19 -8.55
N LYS A 32 12.85 -2.95 -7.48
CA LYS A 32 12.45 -2.40 -6.17
C LYS A 32 13.46 -1.31 -5.77
N ARG A 33 13.09 -0.03 -5.90
CA ARG A 33 13.92 1.09 -5.44
C ARG A 33 14.25 0.86 -3.97
N LYS A 34 15.54 0.80 -3.64
CA LYS A 34 16.00 0.69 -2.24
C LYS A 34 15.46 1.89 -1.48
N SER A 35 14.61 1.65 -0.49
CA SER A 35 14.12 2.67 0.43
C SER A 35 15.33 3.30 1.14
N VAL A 36 15.57 4.59 0.91
CA VAL A 36 16.60 5.38 1.61
C VAL A 36 16.22 5.61 3.09
N ARG A 37 14.95 5.35 3.47
CA ARG A 37 14.52 5.35 4.87
C ARG A 37 15.18 4.17 5.59
N GLY A 38 15.89 4.44 6.68
CA GLY A 38 16.43 3.43 7.58
C GLY A 38 15.36 2.43 8.07
N LYS A 39 15.80 1.38 8.78
CA LYS A 39 14.90 0.32 9.27
C LYS A 39 13.73 0.93 10.03
N ARG A 40 12.49 0.65 9.57
CA ARG A 40 11.28 1.06 10.28
C ARG A 40 11.12 0.16 11.50
N GLU A 41 11.04 0.76 12.67
CA GLU A 41 10.75 0.07 13.90
C GLU A 41 9.27 0.27 14.25
N MET A 42 8.62 -0.82 14.67
CA MET A 42 7.24 -0.77 15.16
C MET A 42 7.27 -0.81 16.67
N PHE A 43 6.53 0.11 17.30
CA PHE A 43 6.35 0.17 18.73
C PHE A 43 4.87 0.40 19.03
N ALA A 44 4.43 -0.11 20.18
CA ALA A 44 3.06 0.11 20.66
C ALA A 44 3.01 1.43 21.45
N VAL A 45 1.93 2.18 21.27
CA VAL A 45 1.66 3.41 22.04
C VAL A 45 0.28 3.25 22.66
N GLY A 46 0.22 3.35 23.98
CA GLY A 46 -1.05 3.48 24.70
C GLY A 46 -1.54 4.91 24.60
N LEU A 47 -2.77 5.09 24.12
CA LEU A 47 -3.45 6.37 24.06
C LEU A 47 -4.82 6.22 24.72
N GLU A 48 -5.30 7.30 25.32
CA GLU A 48 -6.63 7.33 25.91
C GLU A 48 -7.70 7.05 24.83
N PRO A 49 -8.76 6.28 25.15
CA PRO A 49 -9.78 5.91 24.17
C PRO A 49 -10.50 7.13 23.56
N GLU A 50 -10.75 8.16 24.36
CA GLU A 50 -11.40 9.40 23.94
C GLU A 50 -10.55 10.14 22.91
N PHE A 51 -9.25 10.26 23.18
CA PHE A 51 -8.30 10.87 22.26
C PHE A 51 -8.19 10.07 20.95
N LEU A 52 -8.20 8.74 21.01
CA LEU A 52 -8.22 7.91 19.80
C LEU A 52 -9.46 8.14 18.95
N ALA A 53 -10.63 8.32 19.57
CA ALA A 53 -11.87 8.62 18.85
C ALA A 53 -11.80 9.98 18.14
N GLU A 54 -11.23 11.01 18.78
CA GLU A 54 -11.01 12.31 18.16
C GLU A 54 -10.04 12.23 16.97
N VAL A 55 -8.95 11.48 17.13
CA VAL A 55 -7.97 11.24 16.07
C VAL A 55 -8.65 10.56 14.87
N ASP A 56 -9.49 9.56 15.10
CA ASP A 56 -10.22 8.87 14.04
C ASP A 56 -11.23 9.78 13.34
N ALA A 57 -12.01 10.56 14.10
CA ALA A 57 -12.92 11.56 13.53
C ALA A 57 -12.17 12.60 12.67
N PHE A 58 -10.98 13.02 13.11
CA PHE A 58 -10.12 13.93 12.33
C PHE A 58 -9.61 13.27 11.03
N ARG A 59 -9.25 11.98 11.07
CA ARG A 59 -8.79 11.23 9.89
C ARG A 59 -9.87 11.15 8.82
N GLU A 60 -11.11 10.88 9.20
CA GLU A 60 -12.25 10.80 8.28
C GLU A 60 -12.47 12.11 7.54
N ARG A 61 -12.32 13.25 8.24
CA ARG A 61 -12.51 14.59 7.66
C ARG A 61 -11.38 15.04 6.74
N ASN A 62 -10.16 14.54 6.95
CA ASN A 62 -8.94 15.09 6.32
C ASN A 62 -8.28 14.13 5.31
N GLY A 63 -9.08 13.35 4.57
CA GLY A 63 -8.58 12.52 3.48
C GLY A 63 -8.12 11.12 3.89
N ASN A 64 -8.64 10.61 5.01
CA ASN A 64 -8.52 9.21 5.42
C ASN A 64 -7.07 8.71 5.55
N LEU A 65 -6.19 9.55 6.11
CA LEU A 65 -4.81 9.17 6.46
C LEU A 65 -4.81 7.98 7.42
N SER A 66 -3.76 7.17 7.45
CA SER A 66 -3.61 6.12 8.49
C SER A 66 -3.28 6.74 9.86
N ARG A 67 -3.69 6.10 10.97
CA ARG A 67 -3.39 6.59 12.33
C ARG A 67 -1.88 6.88 12.52
N PRO A 68 -0.96 5.97 12.14
CA PRO A 68 0.46 6.23 12.30
C PRO A 68 0.97 7.40 11.45
N ALA A 69 0.40 7.61 10.26
CA ALA A 69 0.78 8.74 9.41
C ALA A 69 0.35 10.07 10.02
N LEU A 70 -0.87 10.15 10.54
CA LEU A 70 -1.38 11.34 11.19
C LEU A 70 -0.57 11.69 12.45
N ILE A 71 -0.32 10.71 13.31
CA ILE A 71 0.50 10.90 14.52
C ILE A 71 1.90 11.39 14.15
N LYS A 72 2.51 10.79 13.12
CA LYS A 72 3.84 11.21 12.64
C LYS A 72 3.87 12.65 12.14
N ILE A 73 2.81 13.11 11.48
CA ILE A 73 2.69 14.51 11.03
C ILE A 73 2.51 15.44 12.22
N ALA A 74 1.65 15.09 13.18
CA ALA A 74 1.42 15.87 14.38
C ALA A 74 2.71 16.04 15.19
N LEU A 75 3.42 14.94 15.46
CA LEU A 75 4.71 14.97 16.15
C LEU A 75 5.74 15.82 15.39
N ARG A 76 5.79 15.71 14.06
CA ARG A 76 6.72 16.51 13.28
C ARG A 76 6.43 18.01 13.42
N ARG A 77 5.15 18.41 13.36
CA ARG A 77 4.74 19.80 13.57
C ARG A 77 5.05 20.28 14.99
N LEU A 78 4.89 19.43 15.98
CA LEU A 78 5.23 19.74 17.37
C LEU A 78 6.74 20.01 17.53
N MET A 79 7.58 19.14 16.96
CA MET A 79 9.02 19.32 16.96
C MET A 79 9.47 20.56 16.18
N ASP A 80 8.86 20.81 15.02
CA ASP A 80 9.17 21.99 14.20
C ASP A 80 8.74 23.30 14.92
N ALA A 81 7.74 23.24 15.82
CA ALA A 81 7.32 24.35 16.66
C ALA A 81 8.22 24.60 17.89
N GLY A 82 9.24 23.75 18.11
CA GLY A 82 10.23 23.93 19.19
C GLY A 82 9.75 23.53 20.58
N LEU A 83 8.74 22.65 20.68
CA LEU A 83 8.34 21.98 21.91
C LEU A 83 9.17 20.72 22.17
#